data_AF-A0A1I4LMD1-F1
#
_entry.id   AF-A0A1I4LMD1-F1
#
_cell.length_a   1.000
_cell.length_b   1.000
_cell.length_c   1.000
_cell.angle_alpha   90.00
_cell.angle_beta   90.00
_cell.angle_gamma   90.00
#
_symmetry.space_group_name_H-M   'P 1'
#
loop_
_entity.id
_entity.type
_entity.pdbx_description
1 polymer ?
#
loop_
_entity_poly.entity_id
_entity_poly.type
_entity_poly.pdbx_seq_one_letter_code
_entity_poly.pdbx_strand_id
1 'polypeptide(L)'
;MRPEDATDNNRCAMCTLITATHPPTVTKEFRLQPDGTPDKQTTAHVIAGRMEIVEFTDLQEFIGLLKGLKTDQCLAYGVPPHSPVALVTEREWAKNGYPLSQIARTNKTMSWPAGPGILVLDYDAPKDGKAALSRKQLFQALFDACPELEFFEIVWWPSTSSCIWHGDKELIGINGQRLYLLLNEAQDIPRVGKAILTKLWAQGHGHFEVSKSGSLLERGLFDASVWQTNRIDFAAGAKCHGELTQKRGDPILHSGLISGPIDSILAIADPSEDEIVLADKNKVAQKWLVTEEVKRKRGIWQQERLEKMIHLYPNIPKEQLERSVIRAVEKRDLFSDWMITVIENDVPKEVSVLHILNNPQHYHGMLTLDPLEPDYDHGRPVGKLFLSDSHQCLHSFAHGGATFRLSRTLTKSPNS
;
A
#
# COMPACT_ATOMS: atom_id res chain seq x y z
N MET A 1 -45.41 29.39 -1.57
CA MET A 1 -44.25 29.44 -0.66
C MET A 1 -43.34 28.28 -1.03
N ARG A 2 -42.18 28.60 -1.60
CA ARG A 2 -41.09 27.62 -1.72
C ARG A 2 -40.52 27.42 -0.31
N PRO A 3 -40.08 26.21 0.09
CA PRO A 3 -39.27 26.10 1.27
C PRO A 3 -37.93 26.80 0.96
N GLU A 4 -37.74 27.94 1.60
CA GLU A 4 -36.45 28.62 1.73
C GLU A 4 -35.55 27.77 2.63
N ASP A 5 -34.28 27.69 2.24
CA ASP A 5 -33.10 27.51 3.08
C ASP A 5 -33.09 26.31 4.04
N ALA A 6 -32.80 25.13 3.48
CA ALA A 6 -32.03 24.15 4.24
C ALA A 6 -30.60 24.72 4.38
N THR A 7 -30.30 25.20 5.58
CA THR A 7 -28.98 25.64 6.04
C THR A 7 -27.85 24.83 5.41
N ASP A 8 -27.01 25.51 4.63
CA ASP A 8 -25.69 25.06 4.22
C ASP A 8 -24.86 24.85 5.49
N ASN A 9 -24.97 23.65 6.07
CA ASN A 9 -24.13 23.25 7.18
C ASN A 9 -22.73 23.15 6.61
N ASN A 10 -21.93 24.18 6.85
CA ASN A 10 -20.51 24.27 6.54
C ASN A 10 -19.77 23.09 7.19
N ARG A 11 -19.81 21.91 6.55
CA ARG A 11 -19.21 20.68 7.08
C ARG A 11 -17.71 20.78 6.81
N CYS A 12 -16.93 20.90 7.88
CA CYS A 12 -15.47 20.84 7.77
C CYS A 12 -15.05 19.46 7.25
N ALA A 13 -14.06 19.46 6.37
CA ALA A 13 -13.36 18.26 6.00
C ALA A 13 -12.48 17.77 7.15
N MET A 14 -12.29 16.45 7.24
CA MET A 14 -11.54 15.84 8.34
C MET A 14 -10.47 14.89 7.83
N CYS A 15 -9.36 14.84 8.56
CA CYS A 15 -8.39 13.74 8.48
C CYS A 15 -7.82 13.43 9.86
N THR A 16 -7.10 12.32 9.98
CA THR A 16 -6.37 11.96 11.20
C THR A 16 -4.91 12.38 11.08
N LEU A 17 -4.46 13.24 11.99
CA LEU A 17 -3.04 13.45 12.27
C LEU A 17 -2.56 12.38 13.25
N ILE A 18 -1.53 11.64 12.85
CA ILE A 18 -0.88 10.65 13.69
C ILE A 18 0.48 11.22 14.11
N THR A 19 0.68 11.41 15.41
CA THR A 19 2.00 11.74 15.99
C THR A 19 2.58 10.48 16.61
N ALA A 20 3.64 9.95 16.01
CA ALA A 20 4.28 8.72 16.43
C ALA A 20 5.19 8.93 17.65
N THR A 21 5.04 8.07 18.65
CA THR A 21 5.99 7.97 19.77
C THR A 21 6.95 6.80 19.56
N HIS A 22 6.54 5.78 18.80
CA HIS A 22 7.39 4.68 18.40
C HIS A 22 7.06 4.21 16.97
N PRO A 23 8.03 4.24 16.04
CA PRO A 23 9.34 4.90 16.15
C PRO A 23 9.23 6.44 16.19
N PRO A 24 10.25 7.17 16.66
CA PRO A 24 10.23 8.64 16.79
C PRO A 24 10.44 9.37 15.45
N THR A 25 10.56 8.65 14.34
CA THR A 25 10.70 9.22 12.99
C THR A 25 9.95 8.30 12.04
N VAL A 26 8.91 8.84 11.42
CA VAL A 26 7.99 8.14 10.52
C VAL A 26 7.97 8.84 9.16
N THR A 27 9.16 9.21 8.70
CA THR A 27 9.41 9.77 7.37
C THR A 27 10.55 8.98 6.71
N LYS A 28 10.95 9.35 5.51
CA LYS A 28 12.16 8.81 4.88
C LYS A 28 13.38 9.53 5.46
N GLU A 29 14.42 8.77 5.77
CA GLU A 29 15.71 9.33 6.18
C GLU A 29 16.74 9.13 5.08
N PHE A 30 17.59 10.14 4.85
CA PHE A 30 18.64 10.07 3.85
C PHE A 30 20.01 10.37 4.45
N ARG A 31 21.00 9.57 4.08
CA ARG A 31 22.41 9.72 4.46
C ARG A 31 23.29 9.60 3.22
N LEU A 32 24.46 10.23 3.21
CA LEU A 32 25.46 9.97 2.17
C LEU A 32 26.23 8.68 2.50
N GLN A 33 26.40 7.84 1.50
CA GLN A 33 27.34 6.73 1.53
C GLN A 33 28.77 7.25 1.29
N PRO A 34 29.82 6.45 1.60
CA PRO A 34 31.20 6.82 1.35
C PRO A 34 31.53 7.17 -0.11
N ASP A 35 30.77 6.63 -1.06
CA ASP A 35 30.91 6.90 -2.51
C ASP A 35 30.16 8.16 -2.97
N GLY A 36 29.51 8.89 -2.06
CA GLY A 36 28.73 10.09 -2.35
C GLY A 36 27.31 9.84 -2.87
N THR A 37 26.84 8.58 -2.88
CA THR A 37 25.44 8.26 -3.24
C THR A 37 24.50 8.39 -2.03
N PRO A 38 23.23 8.78 -2.23
CA PRO A 38 22.27 8.84 -1.13
C PRO A 38 21.79 7.43 -0.76
N ASP A 39 21.98 7.04 0.49
CA ASP A 39 21.30 5.91 1.11
C ASP A 39 19.96 6.36 1.71
N LYS A 40 18.93 5.53 1.51
CA LYS A 40 17.55 5.82 1.91
C LYS A 40 17.09 4.79 2.93
N GLN A 41 16.86 5.24 4.15
CA GLN A 41 16.19 4.45 5.18
C GLN A 41 14.69 4.76 5.17
N THR A 42 13.87 3.70 5.14
CA THR A 42 12.41 3.80 5.13
C THR A 42 11.83 3.32 6.44
N THR A 43 11.10 4.20 7.13
CA THR A 43 10.24 3.81 8.25
C THR A 43 8.78 3.84 7.80
N ALA A 44 8.26 2.69 7.38
CA ALA A 44 6.92 2.55 6.80
C ALA A 44 5.86 2.05 7.81
N HIS A 45 6.02 2.35 9.10
CA HIS A 45 5.11 1.87 10.14
C HIS A 45 5.06 2.82 11.35
N VAL A 46 3.96 2.75 12.10
CA VAL A 46 3.76 3.40 13.41
C VAL A 46 3.29 2.32 14.37
N ILE A 47 4.06 2.07 15.43
CA ILE A 47 3.78 1.04 16.44
C ILE A 47 2.97 1.65 17.59
N ALA A 48 3.33 2.86 18.01
CA ALA A 48 2.65 3.61 19.04
C ALA A 48 2.65 5.12 18.75
N GLY A 49 1.63 5.82 19.24
CA GLY A 49 1.50 7.26 19.05
C GLY A 49 0.19 7.82 19.57
N ARG A 50 -0.20 8.98 19.04
CA ARG A 50 -1.49 9.64 19.28
C ARG A 50 -2.16 9.96 17.96
N MET A 51 -3.45 9.70 17.86
CA MET A 51 -4.29 10.08 16.73
C MET A 51 -5.20 11.24 17.13
N GLU A 52 -5.21 12.27 16.30
CA GLU A 52 -6.01 13.49 16.49
C GLU A 52 -6.78 13.78 15.19
N ILE A 53 -8.07 14.09 15.29
CA ILE A 53 -8.86 14.54 14.15
C ILE A 53 -8.53 16.01 13.94
N VAL A 54 -8.12 16.34 12.72
CA VAL A 54 -7.88 17.71 12.28
C VAL A 54 -8.98 18.08 11.29
N GLU A 55 -9.62 19.20 11.54
CA GLU A 55 -10.65 19.80 10.71
C GLU A 55 -10.06 20.92 9.87
N PHE A 56 -10.52 21.05 8.63
CA PHE A 56 -10.18 22.13 7.71
C PHE A 56 -11.34 22.38 6.76
N THR A 57 -11.48 23.62 6.30
CA THR A 57 -12.60 24.07 5.47
C THR A 57 -12.29 24.04 3.98
N ASP A 58 -11.01 24.17 3.61
CA ASP A 58 -10.56 24.21 2.23
C ASP A 58 -9.17 23.59 2.04
N LEU A 59 -8.69 23.58 0.79
CA LEU A 59 -7.37 23.06 0.44
C LEU A 59 -6.22 23.97 0.88
N GLN A 60 -6.45 25.26 1.17
CA GLN A 60 -5.40 26.15 1.69
C GLN A 60 -5.06 25.81 3.14
N GLU A 61 -6.07 25.58 3.98
CA GLU A 61 -5.88 25.09 5.34
C GLU A 61 -5.22 23.70 5.33
N PHE A 62 -5.60 22.83 4.40
CA PHE A 62 -4.95 21.53 4.22
C PHE A 62 -3.48 21.64 3.77
N ILE A 63 -3.15 22.58 2.87
CA ILE A 63 -1.76 22.91 2.52
C ILE A 63 -0.99 23.36 3.77
N GLY A 64 -1.61 24.17 4.62
CA GLY A 64 -1.05 24.59 5.91
C GLY A 64 -0.71 23.40 6.82
N LEU A 65 -1.65 22.46 6.97
CA LEU A 65 -1.45 21.22 7.72
C LEU A 65 -0.26 20.41 7.17
N LEU A 66 -0.25 20.16 5.87
CA LEU A 66 0.78 19.35 5.23
C LEU A 66 2.19 20.01 5.35
N LYS A 67 2.28 21.36 5.26
CA LYS A 67 3.52 22.12 5.50
C LYS A 67 4.00 22.04 6.95
N GLY A 68 3.07 21.92 7.89
CA GLY A 68 3.36 21.84 9.32
C GLY A 68 3.80 20.46 9.82
N LEU A 69 3.70 19.42 8.98
CA LEU A 69 4.02 18.04 9.39
C LEU A 69 5.48 17.87 9.80
N LYS A 70 5.69 17.37 11.01
CA LYS A 70 6.99 17.01 11.56
C LYS A 70 7.42 15.60 11.13
N THR A 71 8.69 15.27 11.34
CA THR A 71 9.25 13.96 10.95
C THR A 71 8.69 12.77 11.72
N ASP A 72 8.06 13.02 12.86
CA ASP A 72 7.33 12.06 13.69
C ASP A 72 5.82 12.05 13.40
N GLN A 73 5.37 12.79 12.38
CA GLN A 73 3.96 12.91 12.03
C GLN A 73 3.64 12.35 10.65
N CYS A 74 2.44 11.79 10.52
CA CYS A 74 1.87 11.34 9.26
C CYS A 74 0.34 11.49 9.29
N LEU A 75 -0.31 11.31 8.13
CA LEU A 75 -1.75 11.44 8.00
C LEU A 75 -2.41 10.09 7.73
N ALA A 76 -3.67 9.97 8.11
CA ALA A 76 -4.60 8.98 7.56
C ALA A 76 -5.92 9.69 7.21
N TYR A 77 -6.59 9.26 6.15
CA TYR A 77 -7.78 9.95 5.64
C TYR A 77 -9.09 9.33 6.11
N GLY A 78 -9.04 8.18 6.78
CA GLY A 78 -10.08 7.78 7.72
C GLY A 78 -9.87 8.43 9.09
N VAL A 79 -10.92 8.41 9.91
CA VAL A 79 -10.97 8.95 11.26
C VAL A 79 -11.19 7.86 12.31
N PRO A 80 -10.61 7.99 13.52
CA PRO A 80 -10.93 7.13 14.65
C PRO A 80 -12.33 7.45 15.20
N PRO A 81 -12.94 6.55 16.00
CA PRO A 81 -14.28 6.75 16.55
C PRO A 81 -14.34 7.84 17.62
N HIS A 82 -13.20 8.24 18.18
CA HIS A 82 -13.07 9.34 19.13
C HIS A 82 -11.68 9.96 19.02
N SER A 83 -11.57 11.21 19.42
CA SER A 83 -10.34 11.99 19.32
C SER A 83 -10.18 12.93 20.52
N PRO A 84 -8.97 13.10 21.08
CA PRO A 84 -7.76 12.34 20.76
C PRO A 84 -7.83 10.89 21.27
N VAL A 85 -7.02 9.99 20.68
CA VAL A 85 -6.87 8.59 21.14
C VAL A 85 -5.43 8.10 21.03
N ALA A 86 -4.99 7.26 21.95
CA ALA A 86 -3.68 6.62 21.84
C ALA A 86 -3.68 5.53 20.75
N LEU A 87 -2.65 5.52 19.91
CA LEU A 87 -2.43 4.48 18.90
C LEU A 87 -1.52 3.41 19.49
N VAL A 88 -1.92 2.14 19.36
CA VAL A 88 -1.12 0.96 19.69
C VAL A 88 -1.25 -0.11 18.60
N THR A 89 -0.49 -1.19 18.70
CA THR A 89 -0.68 -2.36 17.81
C THR A 89 -1.94 -3.14 18.17
N GLU A 90 -2.50 -3.90 17.23
CA GLU A 90 -3.65 -4.79 17.48
C GLU A 90 -3.34 -5.80 18.60
N ARG A 91 -2.12 -6.32 18.64
CA ARG A 91 -1.65 -7.25 19.67
C ARG A 91 -1.68 -6.61 21.05
N GLU A 92 -1.15 -5.39 21.19
CA GLU A 92 -1.12 -4.67 22.46
C GLU A 92 -2.53 -4.24 22.90
N TRP A 93 -3.38 -3.84 21.95
CA TRP A 93 -4.78 -3.51 22.25
C TRP A 93 -5.55 -4.70 22.80
N ALA A 94 -5.40 -5.87 22.16
CA ALA A 94 -6.03 -7.12 22.59
C ALA A 94 -5.51 -7.59 23.95
N LYS A 95 -4.19 -7.52 24.19
CA LYS A 95 -3.56 -7.86 25.47
C LYS A 95 -4.14 -7.04 26.64
N ASN A 96 -4.49 -5.78 26.38
CA ASN A 96 -5.07 -4.88 27.36
C ASN A 96 -6.61 -4.98 27.47
N GLY A 97 -7.26 -5.89 26.74
CA GLY A 97 -8.72 -6.09 26.80
C GLY A 97 -9.54 -5.09 26.00
N TYR A 98 -8.97 -4.51 24.93
CA TYR A 98 -9.62 -3.54 24.04
C TYR A 98 -10.20 -2.28 24.74
N PRO A 99 -9.44 -1.59 25.62
CA PRO A 99 -9.92 -0.39 26.29
C PRO A 99 -10.18 0.73 25.26
N LEU A 100 -11.10 1.64 25.57
CA LEU A 100 -11.42 2.78 24.70
C LEU A 100 -10.29 3.83 24.67
N SER A 101 -9.45 3.94 25.70
CA SER A 101 -8.39 4.96 25.77
C SER A 101 -7.27 4.81 24.73
N GLN A 102 -7.19 3.65 24.07
CA GLN A 102 -6.22 3.34 23.03
C GLN A 102 -6.86 2.45 21.99
N ILE A 103 -6.47 2.56 20.73
CA ILE A 103 -6.98 1.71 19.65
C ILE A 103 -5.86 1.31 18.70
N ALA A 104 -6.07 0.21 17.97
CA ALA A 104 -5.24 -0.13 16.82
C ALA A 104 -5.75 0.58 15.56
N ARG A 105 -4.84 0.98 14.66
CA ARG A 105 -5.20 1.54 13.34
C ARG A 105 -5.53 0.41 12.35
N THR A 106 -6.80 0.05 12.27
CA THR A 106 -7.30 -1.05 11.41
C THR A 106 -8.54 -0.61 10.64
N ASN A 107 -8.92 -1.34 9.59
CA ASN A 107 -10.18 -1.09 8.87
C ASN A 107 -11.44 -1.31 9.74
N LYS A 108 -11.31 -1.98 10.89
CA LYS A 108 -12.42 -2.17 11.84
C LYS A 108 -12.63 -0.98 12.78
N THR A 109 -11.57 -0.19 12.99
CA THR A 109 -11.55 0.91 13.95
C THR A 109 -11.56 2.27 13.26
N MET A 110 -11.11 2.36 12.01
CA MET A 110 -11.08 3.60 11.24
C MET A 110 -12.22 3.60 10.22
N SER A 111 -12.93 4.72 10.11
CA SER A 111 -13.98 4.92 9.11
C SER A 111 -13.67 6.13 8.23
N TRP A 112 -14.22 6.19 7.02
CA TRP A 112 -14.21 7.45 6.26
C TRP A 112 -15.04 8.50 7.02
N PRO A 113 -14.65 9.80 6.98
CA PRO A 113 -15.50 10.88 7.44
C PRO A 113 -16.91 10.80 6.86
N ALA A 114 -17.92 11.20 7.63
CA ALA A 114 -19.26 11.46 7.12
C ALA A 114 -19.29 12.91 6.62
N GLY A 115 -19.36 13.12 5.30
CA GLY A 115 -19.13 14.43 4.68
C GLY A 115 -17.72 14.59 4.10
N PRO A 116 -17.21 15.83 3.99
CA PRO A 116 -16.02 16.11 3.19
C PRO A 116 -14.74 15.44 3.68
N GLY A 117 -13.86 15.11 2.75
CA GLY A 117 -12.56 14.52 3.06
C GLY A 117 -11.63 14.42 1.86
N ILE A 118 -10.39 14.03 2.10
CA ILE A 118 -9.34 14.07 1.08
C ILE A 118 -9.19 12.70 0.40
N LEU A 119 -9.38 12.69 -0.91
CA LEU A 119 -8.87 11.65 -1.79
C LEU A 119 -7.39 11.93 -2.08
N VAL A 120 -6.55 10.92 -1.87
CA VAL A 120 -5.15 10.95 -2.32
C VAL A 120 -4.99 10.10 -3.57
N LEU A 121 -4.29 10.65 -4.55
CA LEU A 121 -3.76 9.92 -5.68
C LEU A 121 -2.23 9.91 -5.56
N ASP A 122 -1.65 8.76 -5.24
CA ASP A 122 -0.21 8.58 -5.01
C ASP A 122 0.43 7.97 -6.26
N TYR A 123 1.32 8.74 -6.91
CA TYR A 123 2.05 8.34 -8.10
C TYR A 123 3.51 8.04 -7.73
N ASP A 124 3.98 6.87 -8.14
CA ASP A 124 5.39 6.48 -8.09
C ASP A 124 5.96 6.36 -9.51
N ALA A 125 7.18 6.82 -9.71
CA ALA A 125 7.89 6.68 -10.97
C ALA A 125 8.11 5.20 -11.33
N PRO A 126 8.08 4.86 -12.63
CA PRO A 126 8.36 3.51 -13.08
C PRO A 126 9.73 3.00 -12.61
N LYS A 127 9.79 1.75 -12.16
CA LYS A 127 11.04 1.10 -11.73
C LYS A 127 11.87 0.55 -12.89
N ASP A 128 11.35 0.62 -14.11
CA ASP A 128 11.97 0.09 -15.34
C ASP A 128 12.94 1.10 -16.00
N GLY A 129 13.26 2.20 -15.31
CA GLY A 129 14.17 3.23 -15.79
C GLY A 129 13.52 4.26 -16.72
N LYS A 130 12.21 4.16 -17.01
CA LYS A 130 11.49 5.25 -17.67
C LYS A 130 11.46 6.48 -16.77
N ALA A 131 11.50 7.65 -17.40
CA ALA A 131 11.41 8.91 -16.70
C ALA A 131 10.06 9.02 -15.95
N ALA A 132 10.10 9.60 -14.75
CA ALA A 132 8.90 10.00 -14.04
C ALA A 132 8.10 10.99 -14.88
N LEU A 133 6.77 10.94 -14.79
CA LEU A 133 5.92 11.96 -15.37
C LEU A 133 6.21 13.31 -14.72
N SER A 134 6.35 14.35 -15.52
CA SER A 134 6.29 15.72 -14.98
C SER A 134 4.92 15.99 -14.37
N ARG A 135 4.84 16.99 -13.47
CA ARG A 135 3.56 17.48 -12.94
C ARG A 135 2.52 17.70 -14.04
N LYS A 136 2.91 18.39 -15.12
CA LYS A 136 2.00 18.68 -16.24
C LYS A 136 1.45 17.40 -16.88
N GLN A 137 2.31 16.40 -17.12
CA GLN A 137 1.87 15.12 -17.70
C GLN A 137 0.98 14.33 -16.74
N LEU A 138 1.24 14.39 -15.44
CA LEU A 138 0.43 13.71 -14.43
C LEU A 138 -0.99 14.31 -14.36
N PHE A 139 -1.10 15.64 -14.34
CA PHE A 139 -2.38 16.33 -14.42
C PHE A 139 -3.10 16.05 -15.74
N GLN A 140 -2.39 16.10 -16.88
CA GLN A 140 -3.00 15.80 -18.18
C GLN A 140 -3.60 14.40 -18.20
N ALA A 141 -2.88 13.38 -17.72
CA ALA A 141 -3.42 12.01 -17.64
C ALA A 141 -4.67 11.92 -16.75
N LEU A 142 -4.71 12.67 -15.63
CA LEU A 142 -5.89 12.72 -14.77
C LEU A 142 -7.08 13.40 -15.46
N PHE A 143 -6.86 14.53 -16.14
CA PHE A 143 -7.91 15.29 -16.82
C PHE A 143 -8.40 14.58 -18.07
N ASP A 144 -7.51 13.94 -18.84
CA ASP A 144 -7.92 13.10 -19.96
C ASP A 144 -8.85 11.98 -19.46
N ALA A 145 -8.55 11.37 -18.32
CA ALA A 145 -9.38 10.33 -17.71
C ALA A 145 -10.67 10.87 -17.07
N CYS A 146 -10.64 12.06 -16.47
CA CYS A 146 -11.77 12.67 -15.77
C CYS A 146 -11.79 14.19 -16.05
N PRO A 147 -12.35 14.62 -17.20
CA PRO A 147 -12.23 15.99 -17.69
C PRO A 147 -12.75 17.06 -16.73
N GLU A 148 -13.84 16.77 -16.03
CA GLU A 148 -14.45 17.71 -15.08
C GLU A 148 -13.49 18.13 -13.95
N LEU A 149 -12.49 17.30 -13.62
CA LEU A 149 -11.50 17.61 -12.60
C LEU A 149 -10.59 18.80 -12.96
N GLU A 150 -10.50 19.18 -14.25
CA GLU A 150 -9.73 20.36 -14.67
C GLU A 150 -10.28 21.65 -14.04
N PHE A 151 -11.58 21.68 -13.77
CA PHE A 151 -12.28 22.84 -13.22
C PHE A 151 -12.18 22.94 -11.69
N PHE A 152 -11.66 21.95 -10.99
CA PHE A 152 -11.59 21.95 -9.53
C PHE A 152 -10.18 22.23 -9.00
N GLU A 153 -10.12 22.68 -7.76
CA GLU A 153 -8.86 22.80 -7.03
C GLU A 153 -8.26 21.44 -6.69
N ILE A 154 -6.95 21.28 -6.96
CA ILE A 154 -6.20 20.07 -6.66
C ILE A 154 -4.82 20.46 -6.13
N VAL A 155 -4.42 19.90 -4.98
CA VAL A 155 -3.07 20.14 -4.44
C VAL A 155 -2.10 19.11 -5.02
N TRP A 156 -0.99 19.58 -5.56
CA TRP A 156 0.14 18.75 -5.97
C TRP A 156 1.32 18.89 -5.02
N TRP A 157 1.96 17.77 -4.68
CA TRP A 157 3.19 17.74 -3.88
C TRP A 157 4.11 16.60 -4.32
N PRO A 158 5.42 16.83 -4.56
CA PRO A 158 6.41 15.76 -4.60
C PRO A 158 6.46 14.92 -3.31
N SER A 159 6.43 13.60 -3.45
CA SER A 159 6.50 12.65 -2.33
C SER A 159 7.80 12.80 -1.53
N THR A 160 7.80 12.34 -0.28
CA THR A 160 8.90 12.49 0.68
C THR A 160 10.25 11.97 0.20
N SER A 161 10.31 11.03 -0.73
CA SER A 161 11.59 10.53 -1.28
C SER A 161 12.14 11.33 -2.47
N SER A 162 11.49 12.44 -2.85
CA SER A 162 11.88 13.28 -3.99
C SER A 162 12.69 14.50 -3.56
N CYS A 163 13.37 15.12 -4.54
CA CYS A 163 14.07 16.40 -4.43
C CYS A 163 15.12 16.41 -3.31
N ILE A 164 16.03 15.43 -3.32
CA ILE A 164 17.14 15.32 -2.37
C ILE A 164 18.42 15.90 -3.00
N TRP A 165 19.07 16.80 -2.27
CA TRP A 165 20.18 17.61 -2.76
C TRP A 165 21.39 17.51 -1.83
N HIS A 166 22.58 17.63 -2.42
CA HIS A 166 23.84 17.87 -1.73
C HIS A 166 24.43 19.18 -2.26
N GLY A 167 24.36 20.25 -1.46
CA GLY A 167 24.65 21.61 -1.94
C GLY A 167 23.75 21.99 -3.13
N ASP A 168 24.36 22.25 -4.28
CA ASP A 168 23.68 22.62 -5.54
C ASP A 168 23.51 21.45 -6.51
N LYS A 169 23.88 20.23 -6.09
CA LYS A 169 23.69 19.02 -6.90
C LYS A 169 22.41 18.31 -6.47
N GLU A 170 21.47 18.16 -7.40
CA GLU A 170 20.33 17.27 -7.20
C GLU A 170 20.79 15.82 -7.31
N LEU A 171 20.60 15.05 -6.23
CA LEU A 171 20.91 13.62 -6.20
C LEU A 171 19.68 12.78 -6.56
N ILE A 172 18.50 13.23 -6.13
CA ILE A 172 17.22 12.57 -6.43
C ILE A 172 16.23 13.65 -6.86
N GLY A 173 15.77 13.57 -8.10
CA GLY A 173 14.73 14.43 -8.64
C GLY A 173 13.32 14.05 -8.15
N ILE A 174 12.30 14.43 -8.92
CA ILE A 174 10.91 14.04 -8.64
C ILE A 174 10.69 12.60 -9.11
N ASN A 175 10.56 11.69 -8.15
CA ASN A 175 10.29 10.26 -8.39
C ASN A 175 8.95 9.79 -7.85
N GLY A 176 8.33 10.56 -6.96
CA GLY A 176 6.96 10.32 -6.50
C GLY A 176 6.22 11.64 -6.39
N GLN A 177 4.91 11.61 -6.61
CA GLN A 177 4.02 12.77 -6.62
C GLN A 177 2.68 12.41 -5.99
N ARG A 178 2.06 13.37 -5.31
CA ARG A 178 0.72 13.23 -4.75
C ARG A 178 -0.20 14.30 -5.31
N LEU A 179 -1.42 13.89 -5.60
CA LEU A 179 -2.54 14.79 -5.82
C LEU A 179 -3.53 14.61 -4.66
N TYR A 180 -3.94 15.72 -4.06
CA TYR A 180 -4.96 15.75 -3.03
C TYR A 180 -6.19 16.47 -3.54
N LEU A 181 -7.32 15.77 -3.50
CA LEU A 181 -8.61 16.26 -3.96
C LEU A 181 -9.56 16.28 -2.77
N LEU A 182 -10.20 17.41 -2.53
CA LEU A 182 -11.22 17.53 -1.50
C LEU A 182 -12.56 17.04 -2.09
N LEU A 183 -13.12 15.95 -1.58
CA LEU A 183 -14.43 15.43 -1.98
C LEU A 183 -15.51 15.88 -1.01
N ASN A 184 -16.75 16.02 -1.50
CA ASN A 184 -17.94 16.28 -0.68
C ASN A 184 -18.26 15.12 0.27
N GLU A 185 -18.04 13.88 -0.16
CA GLU A 185 -18.35 12.67 0.59
C GLU A 185 -17.17 11.70 0.58
N ALA A 186 -16.40 11.67 1.68
CA ALA A 186 -15.22 10.84 1.80
C ALA A 186 -15.52 9.33 1.73
N GLN A 187 -16.76 8.93 2.02
CA GLN A 187 -17.20 7.53 1.92
C GLN A 187 -17.15 7.00 0.48
N ASP A 188 -17.15 7.90 -0.51
CA ASP A 188 -17.11 7.57 -1.93
C ASP A 188 -15.69 7.37 -2.49
N ILE A 189 -14.65 7.65 -1.68
CA ILE A 189 -13.23 7.53 -2.06
C ILE A 189 -12.92 6.17 -2.73
N PRO A 190 -13.36 5.00 -2.21
CA PRO A 190 -13.08 3.71 -2.84
C PRO A 190 -13.70 3.57 -4.25
N ARG A 191 -14.90 4.10 -4.47
CA ARG A 191 -15.55 4.09 -5.80
C ARG A 191 -14.80 5.01 -6.74
N VAL A 192 -14.55 6.25 -6.31
CA VAL A 192 -13.84 7.29 -7.07
C VAL A 192 -12.47 6.82 -7.53
N GLY A 193 -11.65 6.31 -6.63
CA GLY A 193 -10.31 5.83 -6.98
C GLY A 193 -10.37 4.68 -8.00
N LYS A 194 -11.31 3.75 -7.84
CA LYS A 194 -11.52 2.65 -8.79
C LYS A 194 -11.97 3.14 -10.17
N ALA A 195 -12.87 4.13 -10.21
CA ALA A 195 -13.33 4.74 -11.46
C ALA A 195 -12.16 5.41 -12.21
N ILE A 196 -11.38 6.25 -11.52
CA ILE A 196 -10.18 6.91 -12.07
C ILE A 196 -9.21 5.86 -12.65
N LEU A 197 -8.90 4.79 -11.90
CA LEU A 197 -7.98 3.76 -12.41
C LEU A 197 -8.49 3.00 -13.61
N THR A 198 -9.79 2.72 -13.67
CA THR A 198 -10.37 2.01 -14.80
C THR A 198 -10.26 2.87 -16.06
N LYS A 199 -10.58 4.16 -15.97
CA LYS A 199 -10.45 5.12 -17.07
C LYS A 199 -8.99 5.31 -17.50
N LEU A 200 -8.06 5.38 -16.56
CA LEU A 200 -6.62 5.43 -16.84
C LEU A 200 -6.12 4.13 -17.52
N TRP A 201 -6.63 2.97 -17.12
CA TRP A 201 -6.35 1.71 -17.83
C TRP A 201 -6.89 1.72 -19.26
N ALA A 202 -8.09 2.26 -19.49
CA ALA A 202 -8.66 2.43 -20.82
C ALA A 202 -7.78 3.34 -21.71
N GLN A 203 -7.11 4.31 -21.11
CA GLN A 203 -6.17 5.21 -21.79
C GLN A 203 -4.73 4.67 -21.87
N GLY A 204 -4.48 3.45 -21.38
CA GLY A 204 -3.17 2.78 -21.49
C GLY A 204 -2.15 3.19 -20.43
N HIS A 205 -2.57 3.84 -19.35
CA HIS A 205 -1.69 4.24 -18.24
C HIS A 205 -1.46 3.13 -17.19
N GLY A 206 -1.99 1.93 -17.42
CA GLY A 206 -1.75 0.77 -16.56
C GLY A 206 -0.72 -0.21 -17.11
N HIS A 207 -0.10 -0.97 -16.23
CA HIS A 207 0.86 -2.02 -16.58
C HIS A 207 0.82 -3.19 -15.57
N PHE A 208 1.55 -4.27 -15.88
CA PHE A 208 1.80 -5.35 -14.94
C PHE A 208 3.28 -5.37 -14.55
N GLU A 209 3.56 -5.36 -13.25
CA GLU A 209 4.86 -5.76 -12.72
C GLU A 209 4.91 -7.28 -12.53
N VAL A 210 6.05 -7.91 -12.77
CA VAL A 210 6.25 -9.35 -12.51
C VAL A 210 7.01 -9.53 -11.20
N SER A 211 6.39 -10.18 -10.21
CA SER A 211 7.02 -10.49 -8.91
C SER A 211 8.20 -11.46 -9.06
N LYS A 212 9.01 -11.67 -8.00
CA LYS A 212 10.14 -12.61 -8.07
C LYS A 212 9.65 -14.03 -8.39
N SER A 213 8.52 -14.44 -7.81
CA SER A 213 7.87 -15.73 -8.07
C SER A 213 7.13 -15.82 -9.43
N GLY A 214 7.15 -14.75 -10.23
CA GLY A 214 6.49 -14.72 -11.53
C GLY A 214 4.97 -14.52 -11.45
N SER A 215 4.48 -13.89 -10.39
CA SER A 215 3.08 -13.44 -10.30
C SER A 215 2.90 -12.10 -11.00
N LEU A 216 1.76 -11.90 -11.67
CA LEU A 216 1.39 -10.64 -12.28
C LEU A 216 0.79 -9.70 -11.24
N LEU A 217 1.36 -8.51 -11.11
CA LEU A 217 0.92 -7.47 -10.18
C LEU A 217 0.35 -6.31 -10.99
N GLU A 218 -0.97 -6.12 -10.91
CA GLU A 218 -1.63 -5.01 -11.60
C GLU A 218 -1.19 -3.68 -11.00
N ARG A 219 -0.72 -2.76 -11.84
CA ARG A 219 -0.31 -1.41 -11.47
C ARG A 219 -1.04 -0.39 -12.32
N GLY A 220 -1.73 0.52 -11.66
CA GLY A 220 -2.26 1.73 -12.28
C GLY A 220 -1.24 2.86 -12.25
N LEU A 221 -1.63 4.01 -12.78
CA LEU A 221 -0.86 5.25 -12.64
C LEU A 221 -0.77 5.70 -11.17
N PHE A 222 -1.84 5.48 -10.41
CA PHE A 222 -1.92 5.77 -8.99
C PHE A 222 -2.01 4.48 -8.16
N ASP A 223 -1.38 4.45 -6.98
CA ASP A 223 -1.45 3.31 -6.08
C ASP A 223 -2.83 3.21 -5.43
N ALA A 224 -3.62 2.23 -5.86
CA ALA A 224 -4.95 1.95 -5.31
C ALA A 224 -4.93 1.60 -3.81
N SER A 225 -3.78 1.17 -3.27
CA SER A 225 -3.67 0.74 -1.89
C SER A 225 -3.85 1.90 -0.89
N VAL A 226 -3.83 3.15 -1.36
CA VAL A 226 -4.03 4.32 -0.50
C VAL A 226 -5.49 4.59 -0.13
N TRP A 227 -6.46 3.97 -0.80
CA TRP A 227 -7.89 4.15 -0.55
C TRP A 227 -8.41 3.18 0.51
N GLN A 228 -7.78 3.19 1.68
CA GLN A 228 -8.20 2.45 2.85
C GLN A 228 -8.28 3.43 4.02
N THR A 229 -9.32 3.32 4.84
CA THR A 229 -9.57 4.24 5.97
C THR A 229 -8.39 4.29 6.94
N ASN A 230 -7.68 3.18 7.07
CA ASN A 230 -6.56 3.06 7.95
C ASN A 230 -5.22 3.36 7.27
N ARG A 231 -5.10 3.59 5.96
CA ARG A 231 -3.79 3.78 5.30
C ARG A 231 -3.10 5.04 5.81
N ILE A 232 -1.78 4.94 6.04
CA ILE A 232 -0.93 6.09 6.33
C ILE A 232 -0.44 6.73 5.03
N ASP A 233 -0.58 8.04 4.94
CA ASP A 233 0.18 8.92 4.06
C ASP A 233 1.36 9.53 4.83
N PHE A 234 2.56 9.08 4.47
CA PHE A 234 3.81 9.67 4.94
C PHE A 234 4.09 10.94 4.11
N ALA A 235 3.40 12.04 4.44
CA ALA A 235 3.48 13.31 3.73
C ALA A 235 4.57 14.27 4.25
N ALA A 236 5.05 14.05 5.49
CA ALA A 236 6.09 14.86 6.12
C ALA A 236 7.38 14.93 5.28
N GLY A 237 8.17 15.98 5.50
CA GLY A 237 9.46 16.16 4.83
C GLY A 237 10.46 15.05 5.19
N ALA A 238 11.41 14.78 4.29
CA ALA A 238 12.47 13.82 4.56
C ALA A 238 13.42 14.34 5.63
N LYS A 239 13.87 13.44 6.51
CA LYS A 239 14.93 13.73 7.46
C LYS A 239 16.28 13.51 6.80
N CYS A 240 16.89 14.59 6.36
CA CYS A 240 18.21 14.55 5.74
C CYS A 240 19.30 14.70 6.81
N HIS A 241 20.33 13.86 6.74
CA HIS A 241 21.47 13.89 7.65
C HIS A 241 22.71 14.49 6.97
N GLY A 242 23.57 15.12 7.75
CA GLY A 242 24.80 15.75 7.25
C GLY A 242 24.50 16.92 6.33
N GLU A 243 25.10 16.93 5.14
CA GLU A 243 24.96 18.01 4.15
C GLU A 243 23.80 17.79 3.16
N LEU A 244 23.01 16.73 3.36
CA LEU A 244 21.83 16.50 2.54
C LEU A 244 20.71 17.46 2.95
N THR A 245 19.98 17.94 1.95
CA THR A 245 18.77 18.74 2.13
C THR A 245 17.67 18.26 1.19
N GLN A 246 16.42 18.48 1.59
CA GLN A 246 15.29 18.29 0.69
C GLN A 246 14.80 19.64 0.17
N LYS A 247 14.77 19.80 -1.16
CA LYS A 247 14.31 21.02 -1.85
C LYS A 247 13.05 20.77 -2.67
N ARG A 248 12.02 20.19 -2.05
CA ARG A 248 10.73 19.86 -2.72
C ARG A 248 9.75 21.03 -2.87
N GLY A 249 10.11 22.20 -2.33
CA GLY A 249 9.28 23.41 -2.36
C GLY A 249 8.05 23.32 -1.46
N ASP A 250 7.11 24.23 -1.73
CA ASP A 250 5.79 24.27 -1.12
C ASP A 250 4.76 23.51 -1.98
N PRO A 251 3.62 23.09 -1.39
CA PRO A 251 2.55 22.43 -2.11
C PRO A 251 1.93 23.41 -3.10
N ILE A 252 1.58 22.91 -4.27
CA ILE A 252 1.09 23.77 -5.35
C ILE A 252 -0.38 23.48 -5.55
N LEU A 253 -1.21 24.49 -5.37
CA LEU A 253 -2.62 24.44 -5.72
C LEU A 253 -2.77 24.65 -7.23
N HIS A 254 -3.29 23.66 -7.93
CA HIS A 254 -3.89 23.87 -9.25
C HIS A 254 -5.19 24.63 -9.03
N SER A 255 -5.25 25.87 -9.52
CA SER A 255 -6.45 26.68 -9.45
C SER A 255 -7.44 26.23 -10.53
N GLY A 256 -8.56 25.65 -10.10
CA GLY A 256 -9.72 25.43 -10.96
C GLY A 256 -10.58 26.69 -11.13
N LEU A 257 -11.67 26.59 -11.88
CA LEU A 257 -12.73 27.61 -11.91
C LEU A 257 -13.70 27.47 -10.74
N ILE A 258 -13.71 26.30 -10.09
CA ILE A 258 -14.58 25.91 -8.99
C ILE A 258 -13.71 25.67 -7.77
N SER A 259 -13.93 26.48 -6.73
CA SER A 259 -13.35 26.28 -5.41
C SER A 259 -14.27 25.43 -4.54
N GLY A 260 -13.69 24.72 -3.58
CA GLY A 260 -14.43 23.90 -2.62
C GLY A 260 -14.49 22.41 -2.98
N PRO A 261 -15.24 21.63 -2.18
CA PRO A 261 -15.30 20.18 -2.29
C PRO A 261 -15.97 19.69 -3.59
N ILE A 262 -15.39 18.64 -4.17
CA ILE A 262 -15.82 18.00 -5.41
C ILE A 262 -17.02 17.10 -5.14
N ASP A 263 -18.12 17.29 -5.88
CA ASP A 263 -19.16 16.28 -6.03
C ASP A 263 -18.63 15.16 -6.93
N SER A 264 -18.26 14.04 -6.30
CA SER A 264 -17.64 12.91 -6.98
C SER A 264 -18.57 12.18 -7.93
N ILE A 265 -19.89 12.27 -7.74
CA ILE A 265 -20.86 11.62 -8.64
C ILE A 265 -20.92 12.36 -9.97
N LEU A 266 -20.83 13.69 -9.93
CA LEU A 266 -20.83 14.55 -11.11
C LEU A 266 -19.46 14.61 -11.79
N ALA A 267 -18.40 14.91 -11.03
CA ALA A 267 -17.08 15.15 -11.61
C ALA A 267 -16.32 13.86 -11.95
N ILE A 268 -16.66 12.74 -11.30
CA ILE A 268 -15.95 11.46 -11.45
C ILE A 268 -16.99 10.34 -11.62
N ALA A 269 -17.70 10.42 -12.74
CA ALA A 269 -18.67 9.40 -13.13
C ALA A 269 -18.03 8.01 -13.18
N ASP A 270 -18.85 6.98 -12.93
CA ASP A 270 -18.43 5.60 -13.14
C ASP A 270 -17.99 5.38 -14.59
N PRO A 271 -17.03 4.47 -14.85
CA PRO A 271 -16.60 4.15 -16.20
C PRO A 271 -17.77 3.61 -17.03
N SER A 272 -17.88 4.07 -18.27
CA SER A 272 -18.82 3.51 -19.25
C SER A 272 -18.45 2.07 -19.62
N GLU A 273 -19.40 1.33 -20.22
CA GLU A 273 -19.12 -0.03 -20.70
C GLU A 273 -17.97 -0.07 -21.70
N ASP A 274 -17.87 0.91 -22.60
CA ASP A 274 -16.78 1.03 -23.56
C ASP A 274 -15.42 1.27 -22.89
N GLU A 275 -15.37 2.10 -21.83
CA GLU A 275 -14.15 2.32 -21.06
C GLU A 275 -13.72 1.05 -20.31
N ILE A 276 -14.66 0.28 -19.76
CA ILE A 276 -14.37 -1.01 -19.11
C ILE A 276 -13.81 -2.01 -20.13
N VAL A 277 -14.46 -2.15 -21.29
CA VAL A 277 -14.01 -3.05 -22.36
C VAL A 277 -12.61 -2.65 -22.85
N LEU A 278 -12.36 -1.36 -23.02
CA LEU A 278 -11.05 -0.86 -23.46
C LEU A 278 -9.97 -1.08 -22.38
N ALA A 279 -10.29 -0.86 -21.11
CA ALA A 279 -9.41 -1.15 -19.99
C ALA A 279 -9.01 -2.65 -19.97
N ASP A 280 -9.97 -3.55 -20.11
CA ASP A 280 -9.73 -4.99 -20.15
C ASP A 280 -8.89 -5.40 -21.37
N LYS A 281 -9.17 -4.82 -22.54
CA LYS A 281 -8.36 -5.02 -23.75
C LYS A 281 -6.90 -4.60 -23.51
N ASN A 282 -6.67 -3.45 -22.88
CA ASN A 282 -5.33 -2.97 -22.56
C ASN A 282 -4.64 -3.85 -21.51
N LYS A 283 -5.36 -4.35 -20.51
CA LYS A 283 -4.84 -5.33 -19.55
C LYS A 283 -4.41 -6.62 -20.23
N VAL A 284 -5.20 -7.15 -21.15
CA VAL A 284 -4.84 -8.35 -21.92
C VAL A 284 -3.58 -8.09 -22.74
N ALA A 285 -3.50 -6.96 -23.46
CA ALA A 285 -2.31 -6.59 -24.23
C ALA A 285 -1.05 -6.49 -23.35
N GLN A 286 -1.14 -5.85 -22.17
CA GLN A 286 -0.02 -5.76 -21.24
C GLN A 286 0.41 -7.12 -20.68
N LYS A 287 -0.53 -8.03 -20.38
CA LYS A 287 -0.19 -9.41 -19.97
C LYS A 287 0.61 -10.16 -21.04
N TRP A 288 0.25 -9.97 -22.31
CA TRP A 288 1.02 -10.53 -23.43
C TRP A 288 2.45 -9.99 -23.48
N LEU A 289 2.64 -8.67 -23.28
CA LEU A 289 3.97 -8.06 -23.31
C LEU A 289 4.93 -8.62 -22.25
N VAL A 290 4.42 -8.97 -21.06
CA VAL A 290 5.24 -9.48 -19.95
C VAL A 290 5.30 -11.01 -19.88
N THR A 291 4.72 -11.73 -20.84
CA THR A 291 4.61 -13.21 -20.79
C THR A 291 5.98 -13.90 -20.71
N GLU A 292 6.96 -13.46 -21.49
CA GLU A 292 8.30 -14.06 -21.45
C GLU A 292 9.05 -13.72 -20.16
N GLU A 293 8.85 -12.51 -19.61
CA GLU A 293 9.40 -12.16 -18.31
C GLU A 293 8.81 -13.02 -17.18
N VAL A 294 7.50 -13.27 -17.22
CA VAL A 294 6.81 -14.18 -16.27
C VAL A 294 7.41 -15.57 -16.32
N LYS A 295 7.54 -16.15 -17.52
CA LYS A 295 8.15 -17.49 -17.68
C LYS A 295 9.57 -17.52 -17.13
N ARG A 296 10.39 -16.52 -17.45
CA ARG A 296 11.79 -16.43 -17.02
C ARG A 296 11.91 -16.30 -15.50
N LYS A 297 11.23 -15.32 -14.87
CA LYS A 297 11.27 -15.10 -13.41
C LYS A 297 10.74 -16.32 -12.65
N ARG A 298 9.63 -16.91 -13.12
CA ARG A 298 9.08 -18.11 -12.52
C ARG A 298 10.04 -19.30 -12.62
N GLY A 299 10.65 -19.54 -13.78
CA GLY A 299 11.61 -20.64 -13.96
C GLY A 299 12.82 -20.53 -13.03
N ILE A 300 13.42 -19.34 -12.94
CA ILE A 300 14.53 -19.06 -12.01
C ILE A 300 14.09 -19.32 -10.56
N TRP A 301 12.97 -18.72 -10.15
CA TRP A 301 12.47 -18.87 -8.78
C TRP A 301 12.13 -20.33 -8.43
N GLN A 302 11.53 -21.09 -9.36
CA GLN A 302 11.21 -22.50 -9.18
C GLN A 302 12.47 -23.34 -9.02
N GLN A 303 13.51 -23.08 -9.83
CA GLN A 303 14.78 -23.77 -9.73
C GLN A 303 15.47 -23.49 -8.39
N GLU A 304 15.64 -22.22 -8.02
CA GLU A 304 16.26 -21.82 -6.75
C GLU A 304 15.52 -22.42 -5.54
N ARG A 305 14.18 -22.45 -5.61
CA ARG A 305 13.36 -23.03 -4.54
C ARG A 305 13.49 -24.55 -4.50
N LEU A 306 13.48 -25.23 -5.65
CA LEU A 306 13.62 -26.67 -5.74
C LEU A 306 14.98 -27.13 -5.21
N GLU A 307 16.06 -26.43 -5.56
CA GLU A 307 17.41 -26.72 -5.05
C GLU A 307 17.47 -26.63 -3.52
N LYS A 308 16.87 -25.59 -2.93
CA LYS A 308 16.73 -25.47 -1.46
C LYS A 308 15.93 -26.62 -0.87
N MET A 309 14.81 -27.00 -1.47
CA MET A 309 13.98 -28.11 -0.99
C MET A 309 14.69 -29.46 -1.09
N ILE A 310 15.45 -29.71 -2.16
CA ILE A 310 16.25 -30.95 -2.31
C ILE A 310 17.30 -31.04 -1.20
N HIS A 311 17.96 -29.92 -0.87
CA HIS A 311 18.94 -29.89 0.21
C HIS A 311 18.31 -30.15 1.58
N LEU A 312 17.13 -29.59 1.85
CA LEU A 312 16.40 -29.78 3.11
C LEU A 312 15.76 -31.18 3.22
N TYR A 313 15.37 -31.77 2.09
CA TYR A 313 14.64 -33.04 2.03
C TYR A 313 15.28 -34.03 1.04
N PRO A 314 16.53 -34.47 1.29
CA PRO A 314 17.27 -35.33 0.36
C PRO A 314 16.60 -36.70 0.11
N ASN A 315 15.70 -37.11 1.01
CA ASN A 315 14.98 -38.39 0.93
C ASN A 315 13.64 -38.29 0.17
N ILE A 316 13.18 -37.09 -0.20
CA ILE A 316 11.94 -36.92 -0.97
C ILE A 316 12.29 -36.92 -2.47
N PRO A 317 11.60 -37.71 -3.31
CA PRO A 317 11.84 -37.70 -4.75
C PRO A 317 11.73 -36.30 -5.35
N LYS A 318 12.68 -35.92 -6.21
CA LYS A 318 12.72 -34.59 -6.87
C LYS A 318 11.39 -34.22 -7.52
N GLU A 319 10.75 -35.15 -8.22
CA GLU A 319 9.47 -34.95 -8.89
C GLU A 319 8.34 -34.53 -7.93
N GLN A 320 8.39 -35.02 -6.69
CA GLN A 320 7.43 -34.66 -5.66
C GLN A 320 7.67 -33.24 -5.14
N LEU A 321 8.94 -32.86 -4.91
CA LEU A 321 9.31 -31.51 -4.52
C LEU A 321 8.97 -30.50 -5.63
N GLU A 322 9.22 -30.85 -6.88
CA GLU A 322 8.87 -30.02 -8.04
C GLU A 322 7.36 -29.79 -8.13
N ARG A 323 6.54 -30.83 -7.92
CA ARG A 323 5.08 -30.68 -7.83
C ARG A 323 4.65 -29.75 -6.69
N SER A 324 5.33 -29.82 -5.54
CA SER A 324 5.08 -28.93 -4.39
C SER A 324 5.32 -27.47 -4.77
N VAL A 325 6.47 -27.17 -5.39
CA VAL A 325 6.85 -25.83 -5.88
C VAL A 325 5.86 -25.30 -6.93
N ILE A 326 5.48 -26.12 -7.91
CA ILE A 326 4.52 -25.72 -8.95
C ILE A 326 3.16 -25.36 -8.33
N ARG A 327 2.66 -26.19 -7.40
CA ARG A 327 1.36 -25.94 -6.75
C ARG A 327 1.36 -24.69 -5.87
N ALA A 328 2.47 -24.41 -5.18
CA ALA A 328 2.58 -23.21 -4.36
C ALA A 328 2.40 -21.94 -5.20
N VAL A 329 3.01 -21.88 -6.39
CA VAL A 329 2.92 -20.71 -7.28
C VAL A 329 1.59 -20.67 -8.05
N GLU A 330 1.18 -21.78 -8.66
CA GLU A 330 0.06 -21.78 -9.60
C GLU A 330 -1.30 -21.92 -8.93
N LYS A 331 -1.36 -22.60 -7.79
CA LYS A 331 -2.60 -22.93 -7.08
C LYS A 331 -2.68 -22.31 -5.69
N ARG A 332 -1.64 -21.57 -5.27
CA ARG A 332 -1.52 -21.00 -3.91
C ARG A 332 -1.79 -22.05 -2.84
N ASP A 333 -1.20 -23.22 -3.03
CA ASP A 333 -1.42 -24.39 -2.19
C ASP A 333 -0.10 -24.84 -1.61
N LEU A 334 0.07 -24.66 -0.29
CA LEU A 334 1.28 -24.98 0.43
C LEU A 334 1.09 -26.36 1.06
N PHE A 335 1.89 -27.31 0.60
CA PHE A 335 1.86 -28.70 1.04
C PHE A 335 2.57 -28.91 2.37
N SER A 336 2.38 -30.08 2.97
CA SER A 336 2.82 -30.43 4.32
C SER A 336 4.30 -30.17 4.61
N ASP A 337 5.13 -30.34 3.58
CA ASP A 337 6.59 -30.14 3.56
C ASP A 337 7.01 -28.68 3.33
N TRP A 338 6.08 -27.79 2.99
CA TRP A 338 6.40 -26.40 2.77
C TRP A 338 6.82 -25.72 4.08
N MET A 339 7.98 -25.06 4.07
CA MET A 339 8.47 -24.29 5.21
C MET A 339 7.93 -22.86 5.18
N ILE A 340 7.39 -22.42 6.31
CA ILE A 340 6.90 -21.07 6.54
C ILE A 340 7.77 -20.45 7.64
N THR A 341 8.28 -19.25 7.40
CA THR A 341 8.94 -18.48 8.45
C THR A 341 7.90 -17.78 9.31
N VAL A 342 7.62 -18.35 10.49
CA VAL A 342 6.71 -17.81 11.50
C VAL A 342 7.49 -16.87 12.42
N ILE A 343 6.90 -15.75 12.80
CA ILE A 343 7.48 -14.81 13.76
C ILE A 343 6.96 -15.15 15.15
N GLU A 344 7.78 -15.83 15.94
CA GLU A 344 7.46 -16.20 17.31
C GLU A 344 8.34 -15.39 18.27
N ASN A 345 7.72 -14.60 19.15
CA ASN A 345 8.44 -13.71 20.07
C ASN A 345 9.45 -12.79 19.36
N ASP A 346 9.04 -12.24 18.21
CA ASP A 346 9.86 -11.37 17.36
C ASP A 346 11.10 -12.05 16.76
N VAL A 347 11.18 -13.39 16.85
CA VAL A 347 12.23 -14.20 16.24
C VAL A 347 11.65 -15.00 15.07
N PRO A 348 12.25 -14.91 13.86
CA PRO A 348 11.84 -15.74 12.73
C PRO A 348 12.24 -17.21 12.98
N LYS A 349 11.28 -18.12 12.83
CA LYS A 349 11.47 -19.56 12.92
C LYS A 349 10.87 -20.24 11.70
N GLU A 350 11.63 -21.13 11.07
CA GLU A 350 11.10 -21.95 9.99
C GLU A 350 10.31 -23.13 10.56
N VAL A 351 9.04 -23.24 10.16
CA VAL A 351 8.11 -24.26 10.61
C VAL A 351 7.39 -24.86 9.40
N SER A 352 7.26 -26.18 9.34
CA SER A 352 6.54 -26.81 8.23
C SER A 352 5.03 -26.61 8.34
N VAL A 353 4.34 -26.58 7.20
CA VAL A 353 2.88 -26.58 7.15
C VAL A 353 2.29 -27.73 7.96
N LEU A 354 2.87 -28.94 7.90
CA LEU A 354 2.39 -30.06 8.71
C LEU A 354 2.42 -29.76 10.21
N HIS A 355 3.52 -29.18 10.69
CA HIS A 355 3.65 -28.84 12.10
C HIS A 355 2.68 -27.73 12.51
N ILE A 356 2.47 -26.72 11.65
CA ILE A 356 1.46 -25.68 11.86
C ILE A 356 0.06 -26.28 11.96
N LEU A 357 -0.31 -27.15 11.02
CA LEU A 357 -1.63 -27.80 10.99
C LEU A 357 -1.85 -28.78 12.15
N ASN A 358 -0.79 -29.37 12.69
CA ASN A 358 -0.86 -30.22 13.89
C ASN A 358 -1.00 -29.41 15.19
N ASN A 359 -0.68 -28.12 15.19
CA ASN A 359 -0.71 -27.25 16.37
C ASN A 359 -1.51 -25.95 16.11
N PRO A 360 -2.76 -26.03 15.62
CA PRO A 360 -3.47 -24.86 15.09
C PRO A 360 -3.78 -23.81 16.14
N GLN A 361 -4.07 -24.21 17.40
CA GLN A 361 -4.33 -23.29 18.49
C GLN A 361 -3.11 -22.43 18.85
N HIS A 362 -1.90 -22.99 18.70
CA HIS A 362 -0.67 -22.28 18.98
C HIS A 362 -0.35 -21.28 17.86
N TYR A 363 -0.45 -21.70 16.60
CA TYR A 363 -0.05 -20.89 15.45
C TYR A 363 -1.12 -19.92 14.93
N HIS A 364 -2.38 -20.04 15.37
CA HIS A 364 -3.46 -19.17 14.91
C HIS A 364 -3.14 -17.69 15.19
N GLY A 365 -3.29 -16.83 14.18
CA GLY A 365 -3.08 -15.40 14.28
C GLY A 365 -1.62 -14.95 14.29
N MET A 366 -0.66 -15.88 14.32
CA MET A 366 0.77 -15.55 14.24
C MET A 366 1.13 -14.91 12.90
N LEU A 367 2.08 -13.97 12.96
CA LEU A 367 2.64 -13.34 11.77
C LEU A 367 3.67 -14.24 11.11
N THR A 368 3.82 -14.11 9.80
CA THR A 368 4.81 -14.84 9.00
C THR A 368 5.49 -13.91 8.01
N LEU A 369 6.57 -14.36 7.40
CA LEU A 369 7.05 -13.77 6.14
C LEU A 369 6.15 -14.24 4.98
N ASP A 370 6.33 -13.66 3.78
CA ASP A 370 5.64 -14.15 2.59
C ASP A 370 6.10 -15.59 2.27
N PRO A 371 5.19 -16.54 2.00
CA PRO A 371 5.58 -17.94 1.82
C PRO A 371 6.35 -18.20 0.51
N LEU A 372 6.25 -17.33 -0.49
CA LEU A 372 6.96 -17.46 -1.76
C LEU A 372 8.19 -16.54 -1.85
N GLU A 373 8.14 -15.37 -1.23
CA GLU A 373 9.18 -14.33 -1.27
C GLU A 373 9.52 -13.88 0.16
N PRO A 374 10.13 -14.73 1.01
CA PRO A 374 10.37 -14.43 2.43
C PRO A 374 11.29 -13.22 2.63
N ASP A 375 12.07 -12.82 1.63
CA ASP A 375 12.92 -11.63 1.63
C ASP A 375 12.20 -10.35 1.14
N TYR A 376 10.90 -10.44 0.84
CA TYR A 376 10.09 -9.29 0.43
C TYR A 376 10.16 -8.16 1.47
N ASP A 377 10.33 -6.93 0.98
CA ASP A 377 10.39 -5.71 1.79
C ASP A 377 11.36 -5.83 2.98
N HIS A 378 12.57 -6.33 2.68
CA HIS A 378 13.64 -6.57 3.66
C HIS A 378 13.27 -7.56 4.78
N GLY A 379 12.42 -8.55 4.46
CA GLY A 379 11.98 -9.57 5.42
C GLY A 379 10.95 -9.05 6.42
N ARG A 380 10.19 -8.02 6.06
CA ARG A 380 9.09 -7.54 6.91
C ARG A 380 8.03 -8.64 7.06
N PRO A 381 7.50 -8.87 8.28
CA PRO A 381 6.36 -9.77 8.46
C PRO A 381 5.14 -9.24 7.71
N VAL A 382 4.73 -9.98 6.69
CA VAL A 382 3.64 -9.64 5.78
C VAL A 382 2.63 -10.77 5.64
N GLY A 383 2.77 -11.89 6.34
CA GLY A 383 1.78 -12.96 6.37
C GLY A 383 1.10 -13.10 7.73
N LYS A 384 -0.09 -13.70 7.75
CA LYS A 384 -0.82 -14.07 8.97
C LYS A 384 -1.50 -15.42 8.79
N LEU A 385 -1.39 -16.27 9.80
CA LEU A 385 -2.03 -17.60 9.82
C LEU A 385 -3.46 -17.52 10.34
N PHE A 386 -4.40 -18.11 9.61
CA PHE A 386 -5.81 -18.24 10.00
C PHE A 386 -6.17 -19.72 10.07
N LEU A 387 -6.17 -20.25 11.30
CA LEU A 387 -6.26 -21.70 11.57
C LEU A 387 -7.49 -22.13 12.39
N SER A 388 -8.39 -21.20 12.71
CA SER A 388 -9.55 -21.45 13.60
C SER A 388 -10.68 -22.21 12.92
N ASP A 389 -10.76 -22.11 11.60
CA ASP A 389 -11.89 -22.60 10.80
C ASP A 389 -11.46 -23.83 9.98
N SER A 390 -12.43 -24.50 9.34
CA SER A 390 -12.18 -25.65 8.45
C SER A 390 -11.26 -25.32 7.27
N HIS A 391 -11.14 -24.05 6.90
CA HIS A 391 -10.30 -23.55 5.83
C HIS A 391 -9.02 -22.90 6.37
N GLN A 392 -8.10 -23.75 6.85
CA GLN A 392 -6.81 -23.30 7.36
C GLN A 392 -5.95 -22.70 6.23
N CYS A 393 -5.55 -21.44 6.41
CA CYS A 393 -4.85 -20.68 5.38
C CYS A 393 -3.79 -19.73 5.95
N LEU A 394 -2.89 -19.29 5.09
CA LEU A 394 -1.98 -18.18 5.32
C LEU A 394 -2.40 -17.06 4.36
N HIS A 395 -2.69 -15.87 4.87
CA HIS A 395 -2.87 -14.69 4.03
C HIS A 395 -1.60 -13.83 4.06
N SER A 396 -0.97 -13.66 2.90
CA SER A 396 0.13 -12.71 2.71
C SER A 396 -0.44 -11.39 2.21
N PHE A 397 -0.04 -10.29 2.84
CA PHE A 397 -0.31 -8.91 2.45
C PHE A 397 0.74 -8.36 1.47
N ALA A 398 1.75 -9.16 1.10
CA ALA A 398 2.70 -8.79 0.06
C ALA A 398 2.00 -8.55 -1.27
N HIS A 399 2.53 -7.61 -2.05
CA HIS A 399 2.11 -7.37 -3.44
C HIS A 399 0.60 -7.10 -3.66
N GLY A 400 -0.14 -6.66 -2.62
CA GLY A 400 -1.58 -6.39 -2.71
C GLY A 400 -2.47 -7.53 -2.21
N GLY A 401 -1.91 -8.64 -1.71
CA GLY A 401 -2.66 -9.68 -1.02
C GLY A 401 -2.76 -11.00 -1.78
N ALA A 402 -2.50 -12.11 -1.09
CA ALA A 402 -2.73 -13.47 -1.58
C ALA A 402 -3.03 -14.43 -0.43
N THR A 403 -4.11 -15.20 -0.55
CA THR A 403 -4.42 -16.29 0.38
C THR A 403 -3.88 -17.62 -0.16
N PHE A 404 -3.14 -18.32 0.68
CA PHE A 404 -2.58 -19.64 0.44
C PHE A 404 -3.32 -20.67 1.29
N ARG A 405 -3.82 -21.72 0.65
CA ARG A 405 -4.36 -22.89 1.36
C ARG A 405 -3.21 -23.67 1.97
N LEU A 406 -3.40 -24.13 3.20
CA LEU A 406 -2.48 -25.05 3.86
C LEU A 406 -3.04 -26.48 3.75
N SER A 407 -2.28 -27.39 3.15
CA SER A 407 -2.74 -28.75 2.84
C SER A 407 -1.88 -29.82 3.51
N ARG A 408 -2.52 -30.89 4.00
CA ARG A 408 -1.85 -32.02 4.68
C ARG A 408 -1.16 -33.02 3.74
N THR A 409 -1.32 -32.91 2.42
CA THR A 409 -0.64 -33.74 1.42
C THR A 409 0.67 -33.06 1.02
N LEU A 410 1.82 -33.73 0.81
CA LEU A 410 2.08 -35.16 0.54
C LEU A 410 2.99 -35.88 1.56
N THR A 411 2.49 -36.98 2.16
CA THR A 411 3.29 -38.19 2.51
C THR A 411 2.81 -39.33 1.60
N LYS A 412 3.68 -40.22 1.08
CA LYS A 412 4.40 -41.25 1.85
C LYS A 412 5.81 -41.52 1.30
N SER A 413 6.79 -41.70 2.19
CA SER A 413 7.89 -42.63 1.96
C SER A 413 7.52 -43.99 2.60
N PRO A 414 7.83 -45.12 1.93
CA PRO A 414 7.57 -46.46 2.43
C PRO A 414 8.68 -46.89 3.42
N ASN A 415 8.29 -47.29 4.63
CA ASN A 415 8.82 -48.45 5.36
C ASN A 415 8.35 -48.40 6.83
N SER A 416 7.28 -49.15 7.07
CA SER A 416 7.10 -49.97 8.26
C SER A 416 6.62 -51.33 7.79
#